data_AF-A0A258AQD5-F1
#
_entry.id   AF-A0A258AQD5-F1
#
_cell.length_a   1.000
_cell.length_b   1.000
_cell.length_c   1.000
_cell.angle_alpha   90.00
_cell.angle_beta   90.00
_cell.angle_gamma   90.00
#
_symmetry.space_group_name_H-M   'P 1'
#
loop_
_entity.id
_entity.type
_entity.pdbx_description
1 polymer ?
#
loop_
_entity_poly.entity_id
_entity_poly.type
_entity_poly.pdbx_seq_one_letter_code
_entity_poly.pdbx_strand_id
1 'polypeptide(L)'
;MNFTHTYSPVGLVVDDKPDIFRRVLRAVLENTSLGVLFASDLKTAAAYVKDASIKFDFLVTDFGFAREFQHRSQDLIDGLDLAELLKKHRPNAPVWVYSSDVDDKVFQERARKKKVEIEEWLFKPASRAFNDSWIGIERKCLMKTLQRSEELRTVVAKEADVEIAAGPLDTEIIERIRTRIHFPRQTYLTQLPDNYKVIHPIEVQLLQREQGMHVASTPNLGLIVKVEAATPKEALDKMSETIVEEFSALKEKEGQLVGYAEYVLGKLKESIQAPD
;
A
#
# COMPACT_ATOMS: atom_id res chain seq x y z
N MET A 1 -17.24 -13.83 9.39
CA MET A 1 -17.90 -12.84 8.49
C MET A 1 -17.21 -12.88 7.13
N ASN A 2 -17.96 -12.78 6.04
CA ASN A 2 -17.40 -12.72 4.69
C ASN A 2 -17.39 -11.26 4.22
N PHE A 3 -16.28 -10.58 4.41
CA PHE A 3 -16.06 -9.25 3.83
C PHE A 3 -15.83 -9.42 2.32
N THR A 4 -16.71 -8.85 1.49
CA THR A 4 -16.54 -8.88 0.03
C THR A 4 -15.75 -7.68 -0.49
N HIS A 5 -15.50 -6.67 0.35
CA HIS A 5 -14.82 -5.42 -0.03
C HIS A 5 -13.75 -5.03 0.99
N THR A 6 -12.60 -4.59 0.48
CA THR A 6 -11.52 -3.99 1.27
C THR A 6 -11.76 -2.48 1.31
N TYR A 7 -11.99 -1.91 2.49
CA TYR A 7 -12.16 -0.45 2.64
C TYR A 7 -10.88 0.25 3.10
N SER A 8 -9.80 -0.50 3.28
CA SER A 8 -8.48 -0.01 3.64
C SER A 8 -7.85 0.76 2.48
N PRO A 9 -7.62 2.08 2.62
CA PRO A 9 -6.88 2.84 1.63
C PRO A 9 -5.45 2.30 1.50
N VAL A 10 -4.92 2.27 0.28
CA VAL A 10 -3.54 1.86 0.00
C VAL A 10 -2.68 3.07 -0.35
N GLY A 11 -1.56 3.23 0.34
CA GLY A 11 -0.55 4.25 0.02
C GLY A 11 0.57 3.70 -0.86
N LEU A 12 0.88 4.38 -1.96
CA LEU A 12 2.16 4.25 -2.64
C LEU A 12 3.21 5.00 -1.81
N VAL A 13 4.18 4.28 -1.24
CA VAL A 13 5.25 4.83 -0.40
C VAL A 13 6.57 4.74 -1.15
N VAL A 14 7.20 5.89 -1.38
CA VAL A 14 8.40 6.01 -2.21
C VAL A 14 9.53 6.65 -1.43
N ASP A 15 10.63 5.91 -1.25
CA ASP A 15 11.79 6.35 -0.47
C ASP A 15 13.02 5.56 -0.93
N ASP A 16 14.20 6.18 -1.01
CA ASP A 16 15.43 5.50 -1.42
C ASP A 16 16.12 4.74 -0.28
N LYS A 17 15.60 4.84 0.96
CA LYS A 17 16.19 4.24 2.15
C LYS A 17 15.43 2.99 2.63
N PRO A 18 16.05 1.79 2.58
CA PRO A 18 15.38 0.54 2.99
C PRO A 18 14.91 0.49 4.45
N ASP A 19 15.58 1.21 5.36
CA ASP A 19 15.18 1.30 6.76
C ASP A 19 13.85 2.04 6.95
N ILE A 20 13.53 2.99 6.06
CA ILE A 20 12.22 3.65 6.06
C ILE A 20 11.13 2.63 5.76
N PHE A 21 11.29 1.75 4.77
CA PHE A 21 10.28 0.71 4.48
C PHE A 21 10.03 -0.21 5.66
N ARG A 22 11.08 -0.62 6.38
CA ARG A 22 10.93 -1.44 7.59
C ARG A 22 10.14 -0.70 8.67
N ARG A 23 10.44 0.59 8.87
CA ARG A 23 9.74 1.44 9.85
C ARG A 23 8.29 1.69 9.44
N VAL A 24 8.02 1.94 8.16
CA VAL A 24 6.67 2.10 7.62
C VAL A 24 5.89 0.81 7.74
N LEU A 25 6.44 -0.34 7.35
CA LEU A 25 5.81 -1.65 7.52
C LEU A 25 5.36 -1.86 8.97
N ARG A 26 6.27 -1.66 9.93
CA ARG A 26 5.94 -1.77 11.35
C ARG A 26 4.85 -0.78 11.77
N ALA A 27 5.05 0.51 11.52
CA ALA A 27 4.12 1.54 11.96
C ALA A 27 2.73 1.40 11.33
N VAL A 28 2.68 1.26 10.00
CA VAL A 28 1.45 1.24 9.22
C VAL A 28 0.72 -0.08 9.40
N LEU A 29 1.40 -1.22 9.23
CA LEU A 29 0.71 -2.50 9.27
C LEU A 29 0.27 -2.90 10.68
N GLU A 30 0.98 -2.48 11.73
CA GLU A 30 0.62 -2.82 13.11
C GLU A 30 -0.37 -1.83 13.75
N ASN A 31 -0.38 -0.56 13.32
CA ASN A 31 -1.11 0.50 14.05
C ASN A 31 -2.22 1.20 13.25
N THR A 32 -2.38 0.89 11.97
CA THR A 32 -3.39 1.51 11.09
C THR A 32 -4.09 0.45 10.26
N SER A 33 -5.20 0.74 9.63
CA SER A 33 -5.86 -0.15 8.65
C SER A 33 -5.29 0.00 7.24
N LEU A 34 -4.35 0.92 7.00
CA LEU A 34 -3.82 1.24 5.67
C LEU A 34 -3.02 0.09 5.05
N GLY A 35 -3.18 -0.06 3.74
CA GLY A 35 -2.30 -0.84 2.87
C GLY A 35 -1.07 -0.05 2.42
N VAL A 36 -0.03 -0.76 2.00
CA VAL A 36 1.17 -0.13 1.44
C VAL A 36 1.63 -0.83 0.16
N LEU A 37 2.07 -0.01 -0.79
CA LEU A 37 2.82 -0.39 -1.98
C LEU A 37 4.14 0.37 -1.96
N PHE A 38 5.27 -0.33 -1.95
CA PHE A 38 6.59 0.32 -1.86
C PHE A 38 7.25 0.49 -3.23
N ALA A 39 7.96 1.59 -3.41
CA ALA A 39 8.92 1.76 -4.51
C ALA A 39 10.21 2.40 -3.98
N SER A 40 11.35 1.76 -4.23
CA SER A 40 12.69 2.22 -3.80
C SER A 40 13.26 3.33 -4.67
N ASP A 41 12.64 3.63 -5.80
CA ASP A 41 13.17 4.55 -6.80
C ASP A 41 12.05 5.19 -7.62
N LEU A 42 12.37 6.33 -8.24
CA LEU A 42 11.42 7.12 -9.02
C LEU A 42 11.00 6.43 -10.33
N LYS A 43 11.82 5.54 -10.88
CA LYS A 43 11.49 4.82 -12.12
C LYS A 43 10.38 3.81 -11.87
N THR A 44 10.52 3.02 -10.81
CA THR A 44 9.54 2.04 -10.35
C THR A 44 8.25 2.74 -9.92
N ALA A 45 8.34 3.81 -9.12
CA ALA A 45 7.17 4.59 -8.73
C ALA A 45 6.42 5.17 -9.94
N ALA A 46 7.13 5.73 -10.92
CA ALA A 46 6.52 6.25 -12.14
C ALA A 46 5.81 5.16 -12.96
N ALA A 47 6.36 3.95 -13.00
CA ALA A 47 5.68 2.80 -13.64
C ALA A 47 4.35 2.50 -12.94
N TYR A 48 4.33 2.45 -11.60
CA TYR A 48 3.10 2.21 -10.83
C TYR A 48 2.06 3.32 -11.00
N VAL A 49 2.48 4.59 -11.06
CA VAL A 49 1.56 5.71 -11.29
C VAL A 49 0.85 5.60 -12.63
N LYS A 50 1.59 5.21 -13.68
CA LYS A 50 1.09 5.11 -15.06
C LYS A 50 0.25 3.86 -15.31
N ASP A 51 0.50 2.79 -14.56
CA ASP A 51 -0.26 1.55 -14.66
C ASP A 51 -1.62 1.68 -13.94
N ALA A 52 -2.71 1.72 -14.72
CA ALA A 52 -4.06 1.84 -14.20
C ALA A 52 -4.58 0.56 -13.52
N SER A 53 -3.91 -0.58 -13.74
CA SER A 53 -4.25 -1.85 -13.08
C SER A 53 -3.83 -1.85 -11.62
N ILE A 54 -2.72 -1.16 -11.28
CA ILE A 54 -2.20 -1.08 -9.92
C ILE A 54 -3.03 -0.10 -9.08
N LYS A 55 -3.68 -0.60 -8.03
CA LYS A 55 -4.59 0.19 -7.19
C LYS A 55 -3.88 0.76 -5.97
N PHE A 56 -3.89 2.08 -5.86
CA PHE A 56 -3.50 2.82 -4.68
C PHE A 56 -4.25 4.15 -4.66
N ASP A 57 -4.52 4.65 -3.45
CA ASP A 57 -5.40 5.78 -3.20
C ASP A 57 -4.62 7.09 -3.01
N PHE A 58 -3.38 7.01 -2.55
CA PHE A 58 -2.55 8.18 -2.27
C PHE A 58 -1.06 7.92 -2.41
N LEU A 59 -0.27 9.00 -2.42
CA LEU A 59 1.19 8.97 -2.47
C LEU A 59 1.78 9.53 -1.18
N VAL A 60 2.78 8.83 -0.65
CA VAL A 60 3.74 9.34 0.34
C VAL A 60 5.12 9.21 -0.27
N THR A 61 5.83 10.30 -0.48
CA THR A 61 7.15 10.28 -1.13
C THR A 61 8.18 11.01 -0.29
N ASP A 62 9.43 10.51 -0.28
CA ASP A 62 10.56 11.33 0.11
C ASP A 62 10.61 12.57 -0.79
N PHE A 63 11.12 13.67 -0.27
CA PHE A 63 11.50 14.80 -1.11
C PHE A 63 12.76 14.47 -1.89
N GLY A 64 13.86 14.14 -1.21
CA GLY A 64 15.18 13.99 -1.84
C GLY A 64 15.45 12.55 -2.28
N PHE A 65 16.00 12.36 -3.47
CA PHE A 65 16.46 11.06 -3.95
C PHE A 65 17.92 11.14 -4.40
N ALA A 66 18.75 10.18 -3.98
CA ALA A 66 20.10 10.05 -4.52
C ALA A 66 20.07 9.72 -6.02
N ARG A 67 21.15 10.07 -6.73
CA ARG A 67 21.18 10.15 -8.20
C ARG A 67 20.80 8.84 -8.89
N GLU A 68 21.16 7.71 -8.29
CA GLU A 68 20.91 6.35 -8.76
C GLU A 68 19.44 5.93 -8.65
N PHE A 69 18.66 6.57 -7.76
CA PHE A 69 17.23 6.32 -7.58
C PHE A 69 16.34 7.29 -8.38
N GLN A 70 16.96 8.22 -9.12
CA GLN A 70 16.27 9.18 -9.99
C GLN A 70 15.91 8.56 -11.36
N HIS A 71 14.87 9.08 -12.01
CA HIS A 71 14.50 8.70 -13.38
C HIS A 71 14.72 9.86 -14.37
N ARG A 72 16.00 10.15 -14.62
CA ARG A 72 16.44 11.32 -15.41
C ARG A 72 15.92 11.37 -16.84
N SER A 73 15.70 10.23 -17.50
CA SER A 73 15.15 10.21 -18.87
C SER A 73 13.70 10.68 -18.95
N GLN A 74 13.01 10.84 -17.82
CA GLN A 74 11.67 11.41 -17.71
C GLN A 74 11.66 12.65 -16.80
N ASP A 75 12.83 13.25 -16.56
CA ASP A 75 12.98 14.43 -15.70
C ASP A 75 12.37 14.27 -14.29
N LEU A 76 12.42 13.05 -13.73
CA LEU A 76 12.02 12.80 -12.35
C LEU A 76 13.27 12.76 -11.46
N ILE A 77 13.50 13.86 -10.73
CA ILE A 77 14.69 14.05 -9.88
C ILE A 77 14.34 13.90 -8.41
N ASP A 78 13.10 14.22 -8.03
CA ASP A 78 12.64 14.20 -6.64
C ASP A 78 11.16 13.83 -6.50
N GLY A 79 10.69 13.77 -5.25
CA GLY A 79 9.31 13.47 -4.93
C GLY A 79 8.29 14.49 -5.47
N LEU A 80 8.66 15.75 -5.69
CA LEU A 80 7.73 16.73 -6.28
C LEU A 80 7.50 16.46 -7.76
N ASP A 81 8.54 16.05 -8.48
CA ASP A 81 8.39 15.66 -9.89
C ASP A 81 7.50 14.41 -10.01
N LEU A 82 7.63 13.45 -9.09
CA LEU A 82 6.73 12.29 -9.00
C LEU A 82 5.30 12.70 -8.66
N ALA A 83 5.10 13.62 -7.71
CA ALA A 83 3.78 14.12 -7.35
C ALA A 83 3.11 14.85 -8.52
N GLU A 84 3.88 15.63 -9.30
CA GLU A 84 3.39 16.24 -10.54
C GLU A 84 2.94 15.18 -11.55
N LEU A 85 3.73 14.12 -11.74
CA LEU A 85 3.35 12.99 -12.58
C LEU A 85 2.07 12.31 -12.06
N LEU A 86 1.96 12.09 -10.76
CA LEU A 86 0.76 11.53 -10.14
C LEU A 86 -0.47 12.37 -10.47
N LYS A 87 -0.41 13.69 -10.32
CA LYS A 87 -1.56 14.57 -10.59
C LYS A 87 -2.01 14.54 -12.05
N LYS A 88 -1.11 14.22 -13.00
CA LYS A 88 -1.48 14.02 -14.42
C LYS A 88 -2.28 12.74 -14.66
N HIS A 89 -1.99 11.66 -13.92
CA HIS A 89 -2.64 10.35 -14.11
C HIS A 89 -3.78 10.08 -13.11
N ARG A 90 -3.70 10.66 -11.91
CA ARG A 90 -4.58 10.46 -10.75
C ARG A 90 -4.80 11.80 -10.04
N PRO A 91 -5.52 12.77 -10.66
CA PRO A 91 -5.60 14.15 -10.18
C PRO A 91 -6.16 14.27 -8.75
N ASN A 92 -7.04 13.35 -8.36
CA ASN A 92 -7.71 13.34 -7.06
C ASN A 92 -6.95 12.59 -5.96
N ALA A 93 -5.81 11.96 -6.28
CA ALA A 93 -5.00 11.25 -5.29
C ALA A 93 -4.26 12.27 -4.40
N PRO A 94 -4.45 12.24 -3.07
CA PRO A 94 -3.71 13.11 -2.17
C PRO A 94 -2.22 12.75 -2.13
N VAL A 95 -1.39 13.74 -1.81
CA VAL A 95 0.06 13.63 -1.76
C VAL A 95 0.58 14.12 -0.43
N TRP A 96 1.38 13.29 0.24
CA TRP A 96 2.19 13.65 1.39
C TRP A 96 3.67 13.61 1.01
N VAL A 97 4.43 14.58 1.49
CA VAL A 97 5.89 14.61 1.31
C VAL A 97 6.55 14.40 2.65
N TYR A 98 7.37 13.37 2.73
CA TYR A 98 8.13 13.00 3.93
C TYR A 98 9.55 13.56 3.78
N SER A 99 10.02 14.44 4.67
CA SER A 99 11.35 15.05 4.55
C SER A 99 12.00 15.32 5.91
N SER A 100 13.33 15.31 5.98
CA SER A 100 14.07 15.85 7.12
C SER A 100 14.04 17.38 7.18
N ASP A 101 13.68 18.03 6.08
CA ASP A 101 13.84 19.47 5.88
C ASP A 101 12.48 20.11 5.51
N VAL A 102 11.43 19.77 6.27
CA VAL A 102 10.05 20.22 5.98
C VAL A 102 9.83 21.73 6.03
N ASP A 103 10.66 22.42 6.82
CA ASP A 103 10.60 23.88 6.99
C ASP A 103 11.42 24.63 5.93
N ASP A 104 12.06 23.93 5.00
CA ASP A 104 12.77 24.57 3.91
C ASP A 104 11.79 25.24 2.94
N LYS A 105 11.75 26.57 3.01
CA LYS A 105 10.91 27.43 2.17
C LYS A 105 11.15 27.21 0.68
N VAL A 106 12.36 26.80 0.28
CA VAL A 106 12.70 26.54 -1.12
C VAL A 106 11.86 25.39 -1.68
N PHE A 107 11.63 24.33 -0.89
CA PHE A 107 10.87 23.17 -1.32
C PHE A 107 9.38 23.48 -1.46
N GLN A 108 8.83 24.21 -0.49
CA GLN A 108 7.44 24.67 -0.54
C GLN A 108 7.21 25.63 -1.69
N GLU A 109 8.15 26.54 -1.97
CA GLU A 109 8.07 27.45 -3.11
C GLU A 109 8.13 26.69 -4.45
N ARG A 110 8.97 25.66 -4.56
CA ARG A 110 9.03 24.81 -5.76
C ARG A 110 7.72 24.06 -5.99
N ALA A 111 7.11 23.49 -4.96
CA ALA A 111 5.80 22.85 -5.07
C ALA A 111 4.72 23.82 -5.57
N ARG A 112 4.71 25.06 -5.04
CA ARG A 112 3.81 26.14 -5.52
C ARG A 112 4.06 26.48 -6.98
N LYS A 113 5.32 26.62 -7.40
CA LYS A 113 5.69 26.90 -8.81
C LYS A 113 5.24 25.79 -9.75
N LYS A 114 5.36 24.52 -9.33
CA LYS A 114 4.87 23.35 -10.06
C LYS A 114 3.35 23.13 -9.98
N LYS A 115 2.64 23.94 -9.19
CA LYS A 115 1.20 23.81 -8.91
C LYS A 115 0.81 22.41 -8.41
N VAL A 116 1.70 21.79 -7.65
CA VAL A 116 1.42 20.51 -7.01
C VAL A 116 0.84 20.79 -5.63
N GLU A 117 -0.40 20.37 -5.43
CA GLU A 117 -1.05 20.41 -4.12
C GLU A 117 -0.51 19.26 -3.25
N ILE A 118 0.17 19.64 -2.16
CA ILE A 118 0.66 18.74 -1.12
C ILE A 118 -0.28 18.88 0.07
N GLU A 119 -0.86 17.76 0.52
CA GLU A 119 -1.76 17.72 1.68
C GLU A 119 -1.04 18.14 2.95
N GLU A 120 0.17 17.62 3.13
CA GLU A 120 0.97 17.89 4.32
C GLU A 120 2.44 17.56 4.07
N TRP A 121 3.31 18.39 4.65
CA TRP A 121 4.74 18.16 4.73
C TRP A 121 5.04 17.52 6.07
N LEU A 122 5.44 16.27 6.02
CA LEU A 122 5.61 15.42 7.18
C LEU A 122 7.10 15.33 7.51
N PHE A 123 7.45 15.71 8.73
CA PHE A 123 8.84 15.63 9.19
C PHE A 123 9.21 14.17 9.41
N LYS A 124 10.39 13.73 8.94
CA LYS A 124 10.98 12.41 9.19
C LYS A 124 11.53 12.35 10.63
N PRO A 125 10.76 11.98 11.68
CA PRO A 125 11.26 12.02 13.04
C PRO A 125 12.04 10.73 13.31
N ALA A 126 12.97 10.76 14.26
CA ALA A 126 13.63 9.54 14.74
C ALA A 126 12.73 8.70 15.71
N SER A 127 11.55 9.19 16.11
CA SER A 127 10.81 8.71 17.30
C SER A 127 9.28 8.54 17.10
N ARG A 128 8.52 8.39 18.22
CA ARG A 128 7.06 8.11 18.31
C ARG A 128 6.16 8.94 17.38
N ALA A 129 6.54 10.17 17.05
CA ALA A 129 5.80 11.04 16.11
C ALA A 129 5.61 10.41 14.71
N PHE A 130 6.39 9.37 14.39
CA PHE A 130 6.23 8.57 13.18
C PHE A 130 4.86 7.90 13.10
N ASN A 131 4.36 7.29 14.19
CA ASN A 131 3.09 6.57 14.19
C ASN A 131 1.89 7.53 14.10
N ASP A 132 1.95 8.66 14.81
CA ASP A 132 0.87 9.66 14.81
C ASP A 132 0.64 10.25 13.42
N SER A 133 1.71 10.43 12.64
CA SER A 133 1.63 10.89 11.25
C SER A 133 0.81 9.92 10.38
N TRP A 134 1.07 8.61 10.48
CA TRP A 134 0.34 7.59 9.71
C TRP A 134 -1.11 7.44 10.16
N ILE A 135 -1.39 7.58 11.45
CA ILE A 135 -2.77 7.64 11.97
C ILE A 135 -3.50 8.87 11.42
N GLY A 136 -2.82 10.02 11.32
CA GLY A 136 -3.35 11.22 10.71
C GLY A 136 -3.69 11.03 9.22
N ILE A 137 -2.78 10.42 8.45
CA ILE A 137 -3.01 10.05 7.04
C ILE A 137 -4.22 9.12 6.94
N GLU A 138 -4.28 8.06 7.74
CA GLU A 138 -5.39 7.11 7.75
C GLU A 138 -6.73 7.80 7.95
N ARG A 139 -6.83 8.66 8.98
CA ARG A 139 -8.06 9.42 9.27
C ARG A 139 -8.47 10.28 8.08
N LYS A 140 -7.53 11.01 7.47
CA LYS A 140 -7.81 11.86 6.30
C LYS A 140 -8.29 11.04 5.10
N CYS A 141 -7.68 9.88 4.85
CA CYS A 141 -8.07 8.99 3.75
C CYS A 141 -9.45 8.38 3.99
N LEU A 142 -9.71 7.82 5.17
CA LEU A 142 -11.01 7.25 5.52
C LEU A 142 -12.12 8.30 5.47
N MET A 143 -11.87 9.52 5.96
CA MET A 143 -12.80 10.64 5.86
C MET A 143 -13.21 10.91 4.41
N LYS A 144 -12.23 11.04 3.50
CA LYS A 144 -12.52 11.27 2.07
C LYS A 144 -13.28 10.10 1.45
N THR A 145 -12.98 8.87 1.86
CA THR A 145 -13.67 7.67 1.39
C THR A 145 -15.13 7.64 1.83
N LEU A 146 -15.41 7.92 3.12
CA LEU A 146 -16.79 7.98 3.66
C LEU A 146 -17.61 9.11 3.03
N GLN A 147 -17.00 10.27 2.80
CA GLN A 147 -17.66 11.43 2.18
C GLN A 147 -18.01 11.21 0.70
N ARG A 148 -17.30 10.30 0.01
CA ARG A 148 -17.53 10.01 -1.42
C ARG A 148 -18.61 8.95 -1.65
N SER A 149 -18.98 8.16 -0.65
CA SER A 149 -19.95 7.07 -0.79
C SER A 149 -20.87 6.98 0.43
N GLU A 150 -22.10 7.45 0.26
CA GLU A 150 -23.16 7.36 1.28
C GLU A 150 -23.54 5.91 1.60
N GLU A 151 -23.53 5.04 0.58
CA GLU A 151 -23.74 3.60 0.74
C GLU A 151 -22.66 3.00 1.65
N LEU A 152 -21.38 3.29 1.35
CA LEU A 152 -20.26 2.82 2.16
C LEU A 152 -20.36 3.34 3.59
N ARG A 153 -20.66 4.63 3.74
CA ARG A 153 -20.84 5.25 5.06
C ARG A 153 -21.92 4.54 5.86
N THR A 154 -23.03 4.17 5.23
CA THR A 154 -24.14 3.47 5.88
C THR A 154 -23.76 2.04 6.29
N VAL A 155 -23.09 1.30 5.41
CA VAL A 155 -22.62 -0.07 5.69
C VAL A 155 -21.64 -0.05 6.86
N VAL A 156 -20.63 0.82 6.80
CA VAL A 156 -19.60 0.90 7.83
C VAL A 156 -20.15 1.43 9.15
N ALA A 157 -21.07 2.39 9.15
CA ALA A 157 -21.73 2.87 10.38
C ALA A 157 -22.54 1.76 11.06
N LYS A 158 -23.27 0.95 10.28
CA LYS A 158 -24.02 -0.20 10.79
C LYS A 158 -23.08 -1.25 11.38
N GLU A 159 -21.98 -1.56 10.71
CA GLU A 159 -20.97 -2.52 11.20
C GLU A 159 -20.21 -2.00 12.42
N ALA A 160 -20.03 -0.68 12.53
CA ALA A 160 -19.39 -0.02 13.66
C ALA A 160 -20.28 0.03 14.92
N ASP A 161 -21.54 -0.40 14.82
CA ASP A 161 -22.57 -0.25 15.86
C ASP A 161 -22.69 1.21 16.31
N VAL A 162 -22.75 2.12 15.34
CA VAL A 162 -22.93 3.55 15.56
C VAL A 162 -24.34 3.92 15.13
N GLU A 163 -25.20 4.28 16.10
CA GLU A 163 -26.56 4.72 15.81
C GLU A 163 -26.55 5.98 14.95
N ILE A 164 -27.19 5.90 13.77
CA ILE A 164 -27.33 7.03 12.85
C ILE A 164 -28.49 7.93 13.31
N ALA A 165 -28.43 8.46 14.53
CA ALA A 165 -29.39 9.44 15.02
C ALA A 165 -28.78 10.84 14.85
N ALA A 166 -29.42 11.69 14.04
CA ALA A 166 -28.93 13.02 13.65
C ALA A 166 -27.48 13.07 13.11
N GLY A 167 -27.03 11.93 12.56
CA GLY A 167 -25.76 11.76 11.85
C GLY A 167 -24.55 11.59 12.78
N PRO A 168 -23.88 10.43 12.79
CA PRO A 168 -22.58 10.35 13.45
C PRO A 168 -21.62 11.27 12.69
N LEU A 169 -20.83 12.02 13.46
CA LEU A 169 -19.68 12.71 12.89
C LEU A 169 -18.80 11.62 12.28
N ASP A 170 -18.41 11.75 11.00
CA ASP A 170 -17.58 10.75 10.30
C ASP A 170 -16.33 10.37 11.10
N THR A 171 -15.86 11.27 11.97
CA THR A 171 -14.82 11.03 12.98
C THR A 171 -15.11 9.85 13.91
N GLU A 172 -16.34 9.69 14.40
CA GLU A 172 -16.73 8.58 15.28
C GLU A 172 -16.70 7.25 14.53
N ILE A 173 -17.22 7.22 13.30
CA ILE A 173 -17.15 6.04 12.43
C ILE A 173 -15.68 5.68 12.20
N ILE A 174 -14.82 6.64 11.87
CA ILE A 174 -13.38 6.41 11.64
C ILE A 174 -12.70 5.82 12.87
N GLU A 175 -12.95 6.34 14.07
CA GLU A 175 -12.34 5.79 15.28
C GLU A 175 -12.85 4.38 15.61
N ARG A 176 -14.11 4.07 15.28
CA ARG A 176 -14.65 2.70 15.39
C ARG A 176 -14.03 1.74 14.38
N ILE A 177 -13.85 2.16 13.13
CA ILE A 177 -13.11 1.37 12.13
C ILE A 177 -11.74 1.01 12.69
N ARG A 178 -11.01 2.02 13.19
CA ARG A 178 -9.64 1.85 13.70
C ARG A 178 -9.53 0.98 14.94
N THR A 179 -10.55 0.99 15.82
CA THR A 179 -10.50 0.32 17.12
C THR A 179 -11.26 -1.01 17.19
N ARG A 180 -12.21 -1.26 16.28
CA ARG A 180 -13.11 -2.42 16.33
C ARG A 180 -13.22 -3.19 15.02
N ILE A 181 -13.26 -2.50 13.88
CA ILE A 181 -13.51 -3.16 12.60
C ILE A 181 -12.18 -3.52 11.92
N HIS A 182 -11.79 -4.78 12.06
CA HIS A 182 -10.63 -5.32 11.36
C HIS A 182 -11.00 -5.71 9.93
N PHE A 183 -11.18 -4.72 9.05
CA PHE A 183 -11.40 -4.98 7.63
C PHE A 183 -10.22 -5.74 7.02
N PRO A 184 -10.48 -6.58 5.99
CA PRO A 184 -9.39 -7.09 5.17
C PRO A 184 -8.65 -5.90 4.56
N ARG A 185 -7.35 -5.81 4.88
CA ARG A 185 -6.43 -4.81 4.35
C ARG A 185 -5.85 -5.33 3.05
N GLN A 186 -5.97 -4.55 1.98
CA GLN A 186 -5.19 -4.77 0.77
C GLN A 186 -3.79 -4.19 0.94
N THR A 187 -2.75 -4.92 0.55
CA THR A 187 -1.34 -4.45 0.54
C THR A 187 -0.60 -5.14 -0.60
N TYR A 188 0.68 -4.82 -0.83
CA TYR A 188 1.44 -5.41 -1.92
C TYR A 188 2.78 -6.00 -1.48
N LEU A 189 3.18 -7.10 -2.10
CA LEU A 189 4.55 -7.59 -2.12
C LEU A 189 5.27 -7.05 -3.35
N THR A 190 6.43 -6.45 -3.13
CA THR A 190 7.31 -5.92 -4.19
C THR A 190 8.68 -6.59 -4.18
N GLN A 191 8.88 -7.53 -3.27
CA GLN A 191 10.08 -8.34 -3.12
C GLN A 191 9.66 -9.77 -2.75
N LEU A 192 10.44 -10.75 -3.18
CA LEU A 192 10.29 -12.16 -2.88
C LEU A 192 11.65 -12.72 -2.41
N PRO A 193 11.66 -13.84 -1.66
CA PRO A 193 12.91 -14.50 -1.27
C PRO A 193 13.66 -15.09 -2.48
N ASP A 194 14.86 -15.63 -2.22
CA ASP A 194 15.64 -16.44 -3.15
C ASP A 194 15.95 -15.80 -4.51
N ASN A 195 16.11 -14.47 -4.54
CA ASN A 195 16.39 -13.66 -5.74
C ASN A 195 15.28 -13.71 -6.81
N TYR A 196 14.08 -14.17 -6.47
CA TYR A 196 12.93 -14.01 -7.34
C TYR A 196 12.62 -12.53 -7.51
N LYS A 197 12.44 -12.11 -8.76
CA LYS A 197 12.15 -10.71 -9.08
C LYS A 197 10.66 -10.54 -9.28
N VAL A 198 10.07 -9.62 -8.53
CA VAL A 198 8.69 -9.17 -8.75
C VAL A 198 8.67 -8.22 -9.95
N ILE A 199 7.96 -8.61 -11.01
CA ILE A 199 7.75 -7.78 -12.21
C ILE A 199 6.58 -6.84 -11.99
N HIS A 200 5.48 -7.37 -11.44
CA HIS A 200 4.28 -6.63 -11.08
C HIS A 200 3.97 -6.82 -9.60
N PRO A 201 3.69 -5.75 -8.83
CA PRO A 201 3.37 -5.86 -7.41
C PRO A 201 2.26 -6.89 -7.17
N ILE A 202 2.53 -7.83 -6.27
CA ILE A 202 1.59 -8.90 -5.96
C ILE A 202 0.64 -8.39 -4.87
N GLU A 203 -0.64 -8.29 -5.19
CA GLU A 203 -1.66 -7.92 -4.23
C GLU A 203 -1.86 -9.02 -3.18
N VAL A 204 -1.80 -8.64 -1.91
CA VAL A 204 -2.06 -9.49 -0.76
C VAL A 204 -3.19 -8.88 0.08
N GLN A 205 -4.17 -9.70 0.43
CA GLN A 205 -5.18 -9.37 1.42
C GLN A 205 -4.76 -9.89 2.79
N LEU A 206 -4.68 -8.99 3.76
CA LEU A 206 -4.40 -9.27 5.17
C LEU A 206 -5.67 -9.13 6.01
N LEU A 207 -6.06 -10.18 6.71
CA LEU A 207 -7.20 -10.18 7.63
C LEU A 207 -6.72 -10.48 9.05
N GLN A 208 -7.11 -9.66 10.03
CA GLN A 208 -6.88 -9.97 11.45
C GLN A 208 -8.06 -10.78 11.99
N ARG A 209 -7.77 -11.88 12.70
CA ARG A 209 -8.75 -12.72 13.39
C ARG A 209 -8.80 -12.41 14.89
N GLU A 210 -9.89 -12.82 15.53
CA GLU A 210 -10.20 -12.56 16.95
C GLU A 210 -9.11 -13.03 17.93
N GLN A 211 -8.29 -14.01 17.55
CA GLN A 211 -7.18 -14.53 18.38
C GLN A 211 -5.86 -13.76 18.20
N GLY A 212 -5.88 -12.59 17.55
CA GLY A 212 -4.67 -11.82 17.24
C GLY A 212 -3.83 -12.41 16.10
N MET A 213 -4.32 -13.46 15.43
CA MET A 213 -3.68 -14.06 14.27
C MET A 213 -4.01 -13.28 13.00
N HIS A 214 -3.03 -13.12 12.13
CA HIS A 214 -3.15 -12.47 10.82
C HIS A 214 -3.13 -13.52 9.71
N VAL A 215 -4.05 -13.40 8.77
CA VAL A 215 -4.17 -14.28 7.61
C VAL A 215 -3.83 -13.49 6.35
N ALA A 216 -2.83 -13.94 5.60
CA ALA A 216 -2.52 -13.39 4.28
C ALA A 216 -3.08 -14.30 3.18
N SER A 217 -3.56 -13.70 2.08
CA SER A 217 -4.05 -14.41 0.89
C SER A 217 -3.82 -13.59 -0.38
N THR A 218 -3.64 -14.24 -1.52
CA THR A 218 -3.40 -13.60 -2.84
C THR A 218 -4.47 -14.02 -3.86
N PRO A 219 -5.73 -13.59 -3.67
CA PRO A 219 -6.84 -14.07 -4.48
C PRO A 219 -6.65 -13.84 -5.98
N ASN A 220 -5.99 -12.73 -6.37
CA ASN A 220 -5.76 -12.38 -7.77
C ASN A 220 -4.73 -13.29 -8.47
N LEU A 221 -3.84 -13.95 -7.71
CA LEU A 221 -2.93 -14.97 -8.25
C LEU A 221 -3.63 -16.34 -8.41
N GLY A 222 -4.82 -16.51 -7.84
CA GLY A 222 -5.47 -17.81 -7.76
C GLY A 222 -4.73 -18.78 -6.82
N LEU A 223 -3.98 -18.31 -5.83
CA LEU A 223 -3.48 -19.21 -4.79
C LEU A 223 -4.61 -19.47 -3.78
N ILE A 224 -4.97 -20.74 -3.62
CA ILE A 224 -5.98 -21.18 -2.63
C ILE A 224 -5.39 -21.13 -1.21
N VAL A 225 -4.07 -21.23 -1.12
CA VAL A 225 -3.34 -21.26 0.16
C VAL A 225 -3.47 -19.91 0.86
N LYS A 226 -3.88 -19.98 2.13
CA LYS A 226 -3.86 -18.86 3.06
C LYS A 226 -2.81 -19.17 4.11
N VAL A 227 -1.99 -18.19 4.45
CA VAL A 227 -0.96 -18.34 5.49
C VAL A 227 -1.38 -17.58 6.73
N GLU A 228 -1.07 -18.14 7.90
CA GLU A 228 -1.40 -17.55 9.20
C GLU A 228 -0.12 -17.26 10.00
N ALA A 229 -0.08 -16.10 10.66
CA ALA A 229 1.03 -15.70 11.52
C ALA A 229 0.59 -14.77 12.66
N ALA A 230 1.48 -14.56 13.64
CA ALA A 230 1.18 -13.74 14.81
C ALA A 230 1.25 -12.23 14.51
N THR A 231 1.99 -11.82 13.48
CA THR A 231 2.07 -10.42 13.05
C THR A 231 1.75 -10.25 11.56
N PRO A 232 1.31 -9.06 11.11
CA PRO A 232 1.09 -8.79 9.70
C PRO A 232 2.34 -9.00 8.85
N LYS A 233 3.52 -8.61 9.37
CA LYS A 233 4.79 -8.78 8.68
C LYS A 233 5.12 -10.25 8.47
N GLU A 234 5.03 -11.07 9.53
CA GLU A 234 5.28 -12.51 9.42
C GLU A 234 4.29 -13.18 8.46
N ALA A 235 3.02 -12.73 8.41
CA ALA A 235 2.05 -13.25 7.46
C ALA A 235 2.44 -12.90 6.00
N LEU A 236 2.97 -11.70 5.76
CA LEU A 236 3.50 -11.31 4.45
C LEU A 236 4.76 -12.09 4.07
N ASP A 237 5.69 -12.25 5.01
CA ASP A 237 6.93 -13.01 4.79
C ASP A 237 6.59 -14.47 4.42
N LYS A 238 5.74 -15.14 5.21
CA LYS A 238 5.28 -16.51 4.90
C LYS A 238 4.54 -16.59 3.56
N MET A 239 3.73 -15.57 3.23
CA MET A 239 3.03 -15.56 1.94
C MET A 239 4.04 -15.43 0.79
N SER A 240 5.10 -14.64 0.97
CA SER A 240 6.16 -14.52 -0.03
C SER A 240 6.90 -15.84 -0.25
N GLU A 241 7.16 -16.61 0.81
CA GLU A 241 7.73 -17.95 0.76
C GLU A 241 6.79 -18.92 0.02
N THR A 242 5.52 -18.98 0.41
CA THR A 242 4.50 -19.83 -0.23
C THR A 242 4.35 -19.53 -1.73
N ILE A 243 4.38 -18.25 -2.13
CA ILE A 243 4.34 -17.87 -3.55
C ILE A 243 5.52 -18.46 -4.33
N VAL A 244 6.72 -18.40 -3.76
CA VAL A 244 7.94 -18.95 -4.38
C VAL A 244 7.89 -20.47 -4.43
N GLU A 245 7.45 -21.12 -3.36
CA GLU A 245 7.27 -22.58 -3.31
C GLU A 245 6.29 -23.06 -4.39
N GLU A 246 5.10 -22.45 -4.47
CA GLU A 246 4.08 -22.80 -5.47
C GLU A 246 4.56 -22.53 -6.90
N PHE A 247 5.25 -21.41 -7.13
CA PHE A 247 5.80 -21.10 -8.45
C PHE A 247 6.88 -22.10 -8.88
N SER A 248 7.79 -22.46 -7.96
CA SER A 248 8.84 -23.44 -8.22
C SER A 248 8.24 -24.82 -8.51
N ALA A 249 7.31 -25.27 -7.66
CA ALA A 249 6.63 -26.56 -7.82
C ALA A 249 5.86 -26.67 -9.14
N LEU A 250 5.20 -25.59 -9.59
CA LEU A 250 4.50 -25.56 -10.87
C LEU A 250 5.47 -25.49 -12.06
N LYS A 251 6.58 -24.76 -11.95
CA LYS A 251 7.58 -24.61 -13.02
C LYS A 251 8.35 -25.91 -13.27
N GLU A 252 8.70 -26.64 -12.21
CA GLU A 252 9.49 -27.87 -12.26
C GLU A 252 8.66 -29.12 -12.61
N LYS A 253 7.34 -28.98 -12.70
CA LYS A 253 6.45 -30.12 -12.92
C LYS A 253 6.69 -30.77 -14.28
N GLU A 254 7.11 -32.03 -14.25
CA GLU A 254 7.23 -32.88 -15.44
C GLU A 254 5.83 -33.28 -15.93
N GLY A 255 5.30 -32.50 -16.87
CA GLY A 255 4.02 -32.78 -17.53
C GLY A 255 3.30 -31.52 -18.00
N GLN A 256 2.33 -31.68 -18.90
CA GLN A 256 1.50 -30.56 -19.32
C GLN A 256 0.57 -30.16 -18.17
N LEU A 257 0.73 -28.94 -17.67
CA LEU A 257 -0.24 -28.33 -16.76
C LEU A 257 -1.51 -27.98 -17.55
N VAL A 258 -2.68 -28.25 -16.98
CA VAL A 258 -3.98 -27.91 -17.57
C VAL A 258 -4.91 -27.34 -16.50
N GLY A 259 -5.91 -26.56 -16.95
CA GLY A 259 -6.98 -26.06 -16.09
C GLY A 259 -6.47 -25.07 -15.04
N TYR A 260 -6.80 -25.32 -13.77
CA TYR A 260 -6.48 -24.39 -12.68
C TYR A 260 -4.97 -24.17 -12.48
N ALA A 261 -4.17 -25.24 -12.58
CA ALA A 261 -2.73 -25.16 -12.39
C ALA A 261 -2.04 -24.34 -13.50
N GLU A 262 -2.53 -24.44 -14.74
CA GLU A 262 -2.07 -23.63 -15.86
C GLU A 262 -2.43 -22.16 -15.66
N TYR A 263 -3.66 -21.87 -15.22
CA TYR A 263 -4.11 -20.51 -14.90
C TYR A 263 -3.22 -19.86 -13.82
N VAL A 264 -2.99 -20.56 -12.71
CA VAL A 264 -2.15 -20.06 -11.60
C VAL A 264 -0.72 -19.83 -12.06
N LEU A 265 -0.12 -20.77 -12.80
CA LEU A 265 1.23 -20.57 -13.35
C LEU A 265 1.28 -19.36 -14.30
N GLY A 266 0.25 -19.16 -15.13
CA GLY A 266 0.13 -17.98 -15.98
C GLY A 266 0.17 -16.68 -15.17
N LYS A 267 -0.63 -16.58 -14.10
CA LYS A 267 -0.65 -15.42 -13.20
C LYS A 267 0.65 -15.20 -12.44
N LEU A 268 1.31 -16.27 -12.00
CA LEU A 268 2.61 -16.20 -11.36
C LEU A 268 3.67 -15.70 -12.35
N LYS A 269 3.68 -16.16 -13.60
CA LYS A 269 4.62 -15.70 -14.66
C LYS A 269 4.39 -14.24 -15.07
N GLU A 270 3.15 -13.75 -15.01
CA GLU A 270 2.86 -12.32 -15.19
C GLU A 270 3.51 -11.48 -14.09
N SER A 271 3.61 -12.00 -12.86
CA SER A 271 4.00 -11.21 -11.69
C SER A 271 5.45 -11.44 -11.25
N ILE A 272 6.05 -12.58 -11.60
CA ILE A 272 7.29 -13.09 -11.02
C ILE A 272 8.23 -13.59 -12.11
N GLN A 273 9.50 -13.23 -11.99
CA GLN A 273 10.62 -13.81 -12.74
C GLN A 273 11.46 -14.66 -11.79
N ALA A 274 11.74 -15.90 -12.19
CA ALA A 274 12.68 -16.77 -11.49
C ALA A 274 14.12 -16.23 -11.58
N PRO A 275 15.01 -16.63 -10.65
CA PRO A 275 16.45 -16.40 -10.81
C PRO A 275 16.94 -17.02 -12.11
N ASP A 276 17.91 -16.34 -12.74
CA ASP A 276 18.61 -16.84 -13.94
C ASP A 276 19.43 -18.11 -13.62
#